data_AF-A0A919V7L3-F1
#
_entry.id   AF-A0A919V7L3-F1
#
_cell.length_a   1.000
_cell.length_b   1.000
_cell.length_c   1.000
_cell.angle_alpha   90.00
_cell.angle_beta   90.00
_cell.angle_gamma   90.00
#
_symmetry.space_group_name_H-M   'P 1'
#
loop_
_entity.id
_entity.type
_entity.pdbx_description
1 polymer ?
#
loop_
_entity_poly.entity_id
_entity_poly.type
_entity_poly.pdbx_seq_one_letter_code
_entity_poly.pdbx_strand_id
1 'polypeptide(L)'
;MTSDERLVVEVEHLRVLEREVEELGRSAGAARERFADVAARVRVAVGDDEYGRAYREQHGPRLAAIESALAFLEALLKERHGPALRKAGENYREAERRSTMGFPD
;
A
#
# COMPACT_ATOMS: atom_id res chain seq x y z
N MET A 1 -0.91 -11.64 33.50
CA MET A 1 -1.35 -11.60 32.10
C MET A 1 -1.67 -13.02 31.67
N THR A 2 -2.94 -13.34 31.47
CA THR A 2 -3.41 -14.68 31.08
C THR A 2 -3.13 -14.94 29.59
N SER A 3 -3.27 -16.19 29.15
CA SER A 3 -3.06 -16.56 27.74
C SER A 3 -4.08 -15.88 26.81
N ASP A 4 -5.29 -15.63 27.30
CA ASP A 4 -6.36 -14.94 26.55
C ASP A 4 -6.08 -13.44 26.39
N GLU A 5 -5.56 -12.78 27.43
CA GLU A 5 -5.15 -11.38 27.35
C GLU A 5 -4.04 -11.17 26.31
N ARG A 6 -3.13 -12.14 26.14
CA ARG A 6 -2.10 -12.11 25.09
C ARG A 6 -2.71 -12.23 23.69
N LEU A 7 -3.68 -13.11 23.49
CA LEU A 7 -4.30 -13.32 22.18
C LEU A 7 -5.09 -12.09 21.72
N VAL A 8 -5.82 -11.42 22.62
CA VAL A 8 -6.54 -10.17 22.31
C VAL A 8 -5.58 -9.07 21.85
N VAL A 9 -4.41 -8.94 22.49
CA VAL A 9 -3.38 -7.95 22.12
C VAL A 9 -2.83 -8.21 20.70
N GLU A 10 -2.56 -9.46 20.35
CA GLU A 10 -2.05 -9.82 19.01
C GLU A 10 -3.05 -9.52 17.89
N VAL A 11 -4.36 -9.61 18.16
CA VAL A 11 -5.41 -9.27 17.18
C VAL A 11 -5.52 -7.78 16.97
N GLU A 12 -5.47 -7.01 18.05
CA GLU A 12 -5.46 -5.56 17.95
C GLU A 12 -4.22 -5.08 17.18
N HIS A 13 -3.07 -5.72 17.35
CA HIS A 13 -1.89 -5.48 16.52
C HIS A 13 -2.13 -5.80 15.03
N LEU A 14 -2.78 -6.92 14.70
CA LEU A 14 -3.12 -7.23 13.29
C LEU A 14 -4.05 -6.18 12.67
N ARG A 15 -5.03 -5.67 13.43
CA ARG A 15 -5.94 -4.60 12.97
C ARG A 15 -5.24 -3.26 12.80
N VAL A 16 -4.30 -2.94 13.67
CA VAL A 16 -3.45 -1.76 13.52
C VAL A 16 -2.62 -1.88 12.24
N LEU A 17 -1.95 -3.01 12.03
CA LEU A 17 -1.15 -3.26 10.83
C LEU A 17 -1.99 -3.22 9.53
N GLU A 18 -3.20 -3.78 9.53
CA GLU A 18 -4.11 -3.71 8.39
C GLU A 18 -4.43 -2.25 8.02
N ARG A 19 -4.80 -1.45 9.03
CA ARG A 19 -5.09 -0.01 8.83
C ARG A 19 -3.88 0.77 8.34
N GLU A 20 -2.70 0.52 8.92
CA GLU A 20 -1.46 1.18 8.51
C GLU A 20 -1.08 0.84 7.07
N VAL A 21 -1.19 -0.43 6.66
CA VAL A 21 -0.93 -0.85 5.28
C VAL A 21 -1.94 -0.25 4.31
N GLU A 22 -3.22 -0.17 4.67
CA GLU A 22 -4.23 0.49 3.85
C GLU A 22 -3.95 2.00 3.71
N GLU A 23 -3.55 2.67 4.79
CA GLU A 23 -3.20 4.09 4.77
C GLU A 23 -1.94 4.37 3.96
N LEU A 24 -0.90 3.54 4.10
CA LEU A 24 0.30 3.60 3.27
C LEU A 24 -0.06 3.37 1.80
N GLY A 25 -0.92 2.40 1.50
CA GLY A 25 -1.39 2.12 0.14
C GLY A 25 -2.14 3.30 -0.48
N ARG A 26 -2.99 3.99 0.28
CA ARG A 26 -3.65 5.24 -0.14
C ARG A 26 -2.63 6.36 -0.37
N SER A 27 -1.68 6.51 0.54
CA SER A 27 -0.63 7.55 0.45
C SER A 27 0.28 7.36 -0.76
N ALA A 28 0.66 6.12 -1.06
CA ALA A 28 1.43 5.75 -2.25
C ALA A 28 0.65 6.06 -3.54
N GLY A 29 -0.63 5.69 -3.59
CA GLY A 29 -1.51 6.02 -4.72
C GLY A 29 -1.61 7.54 -4.96
N ALA A 30 -1.88 8.32 -3.91
CA ALA A 30 -1.94 9.78 -4.01
C ALA A 30 -0.60 10.41 -4.42
N ALA A 31 0.53 9.85 -3.96
CA ALA A 31 1.85 10.30 -4.39
C ALA A 31 2.10 10.02 -5.88
N ARG A 32 1.68 8.86 -6.38
CA ARG A 32 1.74 8.48 -7.79
C ARG A 32 0.90 9.42 -8.67
N GLU A 33 -0.34 9.70 -8.27
CA GLU A 33 -1.22 10.63 -8.99
C GLU A 33 -0.60 12.03 -9.08
N ARG A 34 -0.14 12.58 -7.94
CA ARG A 34 0.54 13.88 -7.91
C ARG A 34 1.80 13.89 -8.78
N PHE A 35 2.56 12.80 -8.78
CA PHE A 35 3.75 12.69 -9.62
C PHE A 35 3.39 12.68 -11.11
N ALA A 36 2.37 11.91 -11.50
CA ALA A 36 1.89 11.85 -12.88
C ALA A 36 1.43 13.24 -13.38
N ASP A 37 0.69 13.97 -12.54
CA ASP A 37 0.26 15.35 -12.84
C ASP A 37 1.44 16.30 -13.04
N VAL A 38 2.43 16.25 -12.15
CA VAL A 38 3.64 17.07 -12.27
C VAL A 38 4.42 16.71 -13.52
N ALA A 39 4.61 15.41 -13.80
CA ALA A 39 5.33 14.94 -14.98
C ALA A 39 4.64 15.36 -16.29
N ALA A 40 3.30 15.35 -16.32
CA ALA A 40 2.51 15.83 -17.45
C ALA A 40 2.69 17.35 -17.65
N ARG A 41 2.61 18.13 -16.56
CA ARG A 41 2.84 19.59 -16.62
C ARG A 41 4.25 19.94 -17.08
N VAL A 42 5.26 19.21 -16.61
CA VAL A 42 6.65 19.37 -17.06
C VAL A 42 6.76 19.11 -18.56
N ARG A 43 6.16 18.03 -19.08
CA ARG A 43 6.16 17.76 -20.53
C ARG A 43 5.56 18.89 -21.35
N VAL A 44 4.44 19.45 -20.90
CA VAL A 44 3.80 20.60 -21.57
C VAL A 44 4.68 21.84 -21.49
N ALA A 45 5.29 22.11 -20.34
CA ALA A 45 6.10 23.30 -20.11
C ALA A 45 7.41 23.31 -20.91
N VAL A 46 8.07 22.15 -21.06
CA VAL A 46 9.32 22.06 -21.84
C VAL A 46 9.08 22.07 -23.35
N GLY A 47 7.85 21.83 -23.80
CA GLY A 47 7.48 21.84 -25.22
C GLY A 47 8.18 20.76 -26.05
N ASP A 48 8.10 20.89 -27.37
CA ASP A 48 8.65 19.93 -28.34
C ASP A 48 9.81 20.50 -29.18
N ASP A 49 10.35 21.64 -28.77
CA ASP A 49 11.54 22.21 -29.39
C ASP A 49 12.81 21.39 -29.06
N GLU A 50 13.96 21.86 -29.54
CA GLU A 50 15.24 21.17 -29.32
C GLU A 50 15.57 21.03 -27.82
N TYR A 51 15.25 22.05 -27.03
CA TYR A 51 15.44 22.02 -25.59
C TYR A 51 14.51 20.99 -24.92
N GLY A 52 13.22 20.99 -25.26
CA GLY A 52 12.24 20.04 -24.75
C GLY A 52 12.58 18.59 -25.07
N ARG A 53 13.13 18.33 -26.28
CA ARG A 53 13.64 17.00 -26.65
C ARG A 53 14.85 16.59 -25.82
N ALA A 54 15.87 17.46 -25.73
CA ALA A 54 17.07 17.19 -24.93
C ALA A 54 16.74 16.97 -23.44
N TYR A 55 15.82 17.78 -22.89
CA TYR A 55 15.34 17.62 -21.52
C TYR A 55 14.72 16.25 -21.29
N ARG A 56 13.86 15.77 -22.20
CA ARG A 56 13.22 14.46 -22.10
C ARG A 56 14.21 13.31 -22.25
N GLU A 57 15.20 13.43 -23.13
CA GLU A 57 16.26 12.41 -23.25
C GLU A 57 17.09 12.31 -21.96
N GLN A 58 17.45 13.45 -21.36
CA GLN A 58 18.27 13.49 -20.16
C GLN A 58 17.49 13.07 -18.89
N HIS A 59 16.25 13.53 -18.74
CA HIS A 59 15.49 13.38 -17.49
C HIS A 59 14.36 12.34 -17.57
N GLY A 60 13.93 11.95 -18.76
CA GLY A 60 12.88 10.94 -18.98
C GLY A 60 13.13 9.62 -18.24
N PRO A 61 14.33 9.03 -18.30
CA PRO A 61 14.62 7.78 -17.58
C PRO A 61 14.43 7.90 -16.07
N ARG A 62 14.83 9.03 -15.48
CA ARG A 62 14.66 9.29 -14.04
C ARG A 62 13.18 9.44 -13.68
N LEU A 63 12.40 10.15 -14.50
CA LEU A 63 10.96 10.32 -14.26
C LEU A 63 10.22 8.98 -14.36
N ALA A 64 10.54 8.17 -15.37
CA ALA A 64 9.98 6.83 -15.55
C ALA A 64 10.34 5.90 -14.38
N ALA A 65 11.56 5.98 -13.86
CA ALA A 65 11.97 5.20 -12.69
C ALA A 65 11.18 5.58 -11.42
N ILE A 66 10.92 6.86 -11.19
CA ILE A 66 10.10 7.32 -10.06
C ILE A 66 8.66 6.84 -10.20
N GLU A 67 8.06 6.98 -11.39
CA GLU A 67 6.71 6.49 -11.67
C GLU A 67 6.59 4.98 -11.43
N SER A 68 7.57 4.21 -11.93
CA SER A 68 7.61 2.76 -11.74
C SER A 68 7.76 2.38 -10.26
N ALA A 69 8.61 3.07 -9.50
CA ALA A 69 8.77 2.81 -8.07
C ALA A 69 7.48 3.09 -7.28
N LEU A 70 6.78 4.18 -7.59
CA LEU A 70 5.51 4.51 -6.94
C LEU A 70 4.40 3.50 -7.29
N ALA A 71 4.31 3.10 -8.56
CA ALA A 71 3.38 2.06 -8.99
C ALA A 71 3.67 0.70 -8.31
N PHE A 72 4.96 0.33 -8.20
CA PHE A 72 5.37 -0.89 -7.51
C PHE A 72 5.00 -0.87 -6.02
N LEU A 73 5.26 0.25 -5.32
CA LEU A 73 4.91 0.40 -3.91
C LEU A 73 3.40 0.33 -3.69
N GLU A 74 2.62 1.02 -4.53
CA GLU A 74 1.15 0.98 -4.47
C GLU A 74 0.63 -0.45 -4.65
N ALA A 75 1.10 -1.17 -5.68
CA ALA A 75 0.71 -2.55 -5.95
C ALA A 75 1.10 -3.50 -4.80
N LEU A 76 2.33 -3.37 -4.27
CA LEU A 76 2.81 -4.18 -3.17
C LEU A 76 1.91 -4.03 -1.92
N LEU A 77 1.51 -2.80 -1.60
CA LEU A 77 0.66 -2.50 -0.44
C LEU A 77 -0.78 -2.98 -0.67
N LYS A 78 -1.38 -2.67 -1.83
CA LYS A 78 -2.80 -2.95 -2.11
C LYS A 78 -3.07 -4.41 -2.46
N GLU A 79 -2.20 -5.05 -3.22
CA GLU A 79 -2.46 -6.38 -3.80
C GLU A 79 -1.85 -7.51 -2.97
N ARG A 80 -0.78 -7.23 -2.22
CA ARG A 80 -0.07 -8.27 -1.46
C ARG A 80 -0.29 -8.15 0.04
N HIS A 81 0.06 -7.03 0.64
CA HIS A 81 0.05 -6.90 2.11
C HIS A 81 -1.35 -6.70 2.69
N GLY A 82 -2.18 -5.84 2.08
CA GLY A 82 -3.58 -5.64 2.52
C GLY A 82 -4.38 -6.95 2.57
N PRO A 83 -4.45 -7.73 1.46
CA PRO A 83 -5.19 -9.00 1.44
C PRO A 83 -4.62 -10.05 2.39
N ALA A 84 -3.29 -10.12 2.56
CA ALA A 84 -2.65 -11.05 3.48
C ALA A 84 -3.02 -10.74 4.96
N LEU A 85 -3.01 -9.46 5.34
CA LEU A 85 -3.39 -9.03 6.69
C LEU A 85 -4.88 -9.28 6.96
N ARG A 86 -5.75 -8.96 6.00
CA ARG A 86 -7.18 -9.25 6.09
C ARG A 86 -7.46 -10.73 6.29
N LYS A 87 -6.79 -11.58 5.49
CA LYS A 87 -6.91 -13.05 5.61
C LYS A 87 -6.40 -13.55 6.97
N ALA A 88 -5.31 -12.98 7.50
CA ALA A 88 -4.83 -13.32 8.83
C ALA A 88 -5.86 -12.96 9.92
N GLY A 89 -6.49 -11.78 9.82
CA GLY A 89 -7.56 -11.35 10.73
C GLY A 89 -8.85 -12.18 10.59
N GLU A 90 -9.19 -12.67 9.40
CA GLU A 90 -10.29 -13.62 9.16
C GLU A 90 -10.00 -14.99 9.78
N ASN A 91 -8.81 -15.53 9.55
CA ASN A 91 -8.39 -16.81 10.12
C ASN A 91 -8.42 -16.80 11.65
N TYR A 92 -8.00 -15.69 12.27
CA TYR A 92 -8.08 -15.54 13.73
C TYR A 92 -9.54 -15.56 14.20
N ARG A 93 -10.41 -14.73 13.62
CA ARG A 93 -11.84 -14.67 14.00
C ARG A 93 -12.53 -16.02 13.86
N GLU A 94 -12.15 -16.77 12.83
CA GLU A 94 -12.65 -18.12 12.61
C GLU A 94 -12.15 -19.10 13.68
N ALA A 95 -10.89 -19.03 14.07
CA ALA A 95 -10.35 -19.84 15.17
C ALA A 95 -11.05 -19.52 16.51
N GLU A 96 -11.28 -18.24 16.79
CA GLU A 96 -12.02 -17.78 17.98
C GLU A 96 -13.44 -18.34 18.01
N ARG A 97 -14.20 -18.22 16.91
CA ARG A 97 -15.56 -18.77 16.80
C ARG A 97 -15.61 -20.28 17.08
N ARG A 98 -14.64 -21.04 16.59
CA ARG A 98 -14.56 -22.49 16.84
C ARG A 98 -14.22 -22.79 18.31
N SER A 99 -13.34 -22.00 18.92
CA SER A 99 -12.97 -22.15 20.33
C SER A 99 -14.15 -21.85 21.26
N THR A 100 -14.99 -20.87 20.92
CA THR A 100 -16.15 -20.48 21.74
C THR A 100 -17.33 -21.45 21.60
N MET A 101 -17.49 -22.15 20.48
CA MET A 101 -18.51 -23.20 20.30
C MET A 101 -18.16 -24.55 20.95
N GLY A 102 -16.96 -24.70 21.52
CA GLY A 102 -16.46 -25.95 22.10
C GLY A 102 -16.89 -26.25 23.55
N PHE A 103 -17.68 -25.38 24.18
CA PHE A 103 -18.24 -25.61 25.52
C PHE A 103 -19.75 -25.86 25.44
N PRO A 104 -20.20 -27.13 25.30
CA PRO A 104 -21.55 -27.49 25.68
C PRO A 104 -21.64 -27.52 27.21
N ASP A 105 -22.61 -26.80 27.76
CA ASP A 105 -23.07 -26.95 29.16
C ASP A 105 -23.51 -28.39 29.46
#